data_AF-A0AAV1V4U5-F1
#
_entry.id   AF-A0AAV1V4U5-F1
#
_cell.length_a   1.000
_cell.length_b   1.000
_cell.length_c   1.000
_cell.angle_alpha   90.00
_cell.angle_beta   90.00
_cell.angle_gamma   90.00
#
_symmetry.space_group_name_H-M   'P 1'
#
loop_
_entity.id
_entity.type
_entity.pdbx_description
1 polymer ?
#
loop_
_entity_poly.entity_id
_entity_poly.type
_entity_poly.pdbx_seq_one_letter_code
_entity_poly.pdbx_strand_id
1 'polypeptide(L)'
;MAVSLATWHEIDIVSPADTTKYLGYKVGTGELTNKNWAQRIRKIQRRLLTAIKVATSVKNRVLILNSIVLPSLLFTAIAFDLPRWAEVELSNLYKQFLWAHATSNERCRHKVNPGILVTPKKAGGVGLVPITVAIKTQRLKHAVVWLTQ
;
A
#
# COMPACT_ATOMS: atom_id res chain seq x y z
N MET A 1 -6.51 -38.82 -21.71
CA MET A 1 -5.95 -37.63 -22.39
C MET A 1 -5.98 -36.48 -21.39
N ALA A 2 -4.82 -36.04 -20.90
CA ALA A 2 -4.75 -34.89 -20.00
C ALA A 2 -4.89 -33.61 -20.82
N VAL A 3 -5.91 -32.81 -20.53
CA VAL A 3 -6.10 -31.51 -21.20
C VAL A 3 -4.99 -30.58 -20.71
N SER A 4 -4.05 -30.28 -21.59
CA SER A 4 -3.06 -29.21 -21.40
C SER A 4 -3.81 -27.87 -21.50
N LEU A 5 -4.44 -27.45 -20.41
CA LEU A 5 -5.00 -26.11 -20.33
C LEU A 5 -3.81 -25.14 -20.14
N ALA A 6 -3.31 -24.59 -21.23
CA ALA A 6 -2.27 -23.55 -21.18
C ALA A 6 -2.82 -22.26 -20.56
N THR A 7 -4.11 -22.00 -20.73
CA THR A 7 -4.82 -20.82 -20.23
C THR A 7 -6.25 -21.18 -19.81
N TRP A 8 -6.77 -20.48 -18.80
CA TRP A 8 -8.16 -20.56 -18.37
C TRP A 8 -8.71 -19.16 -18.16
N HIS A 9 -9.77 -18.79 -18.89
CA HIS A 9 -10.30 -17.42 -18.95
C HIS A 9 -9.19 -16.35 -19.11
N GLU A 10 -8.28 -16.54 -20.07
CA GLU A 10 -7.15 -15.63 -20.36
C GLU A 10 -6.11 -15.50 -19.23
N ILE A 11 -6.18 -16.36 -18.21
CA ILE A 11 -5.18 -16.44 -17.14
C ILE A 11 -4.29 -17.64 -17.43
N ASP A 12 -2.98 -17.42 -17.49
CA ASP A 12 -2.00 -18.50 -17.64
C ASP A 12 -2.10 -19.47 -16.47
N ILE A 13 -2.27 -20.76 -16.77
CA ILE A 13 -2.16 -21.81 -15.75
C ILE A 13 -0.67 -22.04 -15.52
N VAL A 14 -0.24 -21.81 -14.29
CA VAL A 14 1.16 -21.95 -13.89
C VAL A 14 1.37 -23.24 -13.12
N SER A 15 2.58 -23.77 -13.21
CA SER A 15 3.02 -24.92 -12.42
C SER A 15 2.91 -24.63 -10.91
N PRO A 16 2.88 -25.68 -10.08
CA PRO A 16 2.99 -25.51 -8.63
C PRO A 16 4.22 -24.67 -8.26
N ALA A 17 4.07 -23.80 -7.25
CA ALA A 17 5.05 -22.82 -6.81
C ALA A 17 5.35 -21.64 -7.76
N ASP A 18 4.79 -21.63 -8.96
CA ASP A 18 4.91 -20.50 -9.89
C ASP A 18 3.80 -19.46 -9.69
N THR A 19 3.99 -18.30 -10.34
CA THR A 19 3.07 -17.17 -10.26
C THR A 19 2.90 -16.49 -11.61
N THR A 20 1.66 -16.28 -12.05
CA THR A 20 1.33 -15.41 -13.18
C THR A 20 0.86 -14.04 -12.72
N LYS A 21 0.73 -13.08 -13.64
CA LYS A 21 0.26 -11.72 -13.35
C LYS A 21 -1.22 -11.61 -13.71
N TYR A 22 -2.05 -11.25 -12.74
CA TYR A 22 -3.47 -10.98 -12.94
C TYR A 22 -3.89 -9.69 -12.21
N LEU A 23 -4.61 -8.81 -12.90
CA LEU A 23 -5.04 -7.49 -12.38
C LEU A 23 -3.91 -6.66 -11.75
N GLY A 24 -2.68 -6.85 -12.24
CA GLY A 24 -1.49 -6.14 -11.75
C GLY A 24 -0.86 -6.69 -10.48
N TYR A 25 -1.34 -7.83 -9.97
CA TYR A 25 -0.75 -8.62 -8.89
C TYR A 25 -0.22 -9.97 -9.40
N LYS A 26 0.66 -10.59 -8.62
CA LYS A 26 1.04 -11.99 -8.77
C LYS A 26 0.00 -12.88 -8.11
N VAL A 27 -0.43 -13.91 -8.83
CA VAL A 27 -1.38 -14.94 -8.39
C VAL A 27 -0.81 -16.32 -8.75
N GLY A 28 -1.21 -17.37 -8.02
CA GLY A 28 -0.68 -18.72 -8.19
C GLY A 28 -0.47 -19.42 -6.85
N THR A 29 0.38 -20.44 -6.83
CA THR A 29 0.66 -21.25 -5.61
C THR A 29 2.02 -20.96 -4.98
N GLY A 30 2.84 -20.10 -5.61
CA GLY A 30 4.10 -19.62 -5.04
C GLY A 30 3.94 -18.54 -3.96
N GLU A 31 5.06 -17.95 -3.54
CA GLU A 31 5.06 -16.82 -2.60
C GLU A 31 4.38 -15.59 -3.22
N LEU A 32 3.24 -15.17 -2.66
CA LEU A 32 2.43 -14.06 -3.18
C LEU A 32 2.56 -12.79 -2.35
N THR A 33 2.51 -12.90 -1.02
CA THR A 33 2.37 -11.75 -0.12
C THR A 33 3.56 -10.81 -0.26
N ASN A 34 4.78 -11.31 -0.11
CA ASN A 34 5.97 -10.48 -0.14
C ASN A 34 6.23 -9.93 -1.54
N LYS A 35 6.09 -10.75 -2.59
CA LYS A 35 6.21 -10.30 -3.99
C LYS A 35 5.25 -9.14 -4.30
N ASN A 36 3.98 -9.26 -3.91
CA ASN A 36 2.97 -8.25 -4.20
C ASN A 36 3.18 -6.95 -3.40
N TRP A 37 3.54 -7.05 -2.11
CA TRP A 37 3.87 -5.88 -1.29
C TRP A 37 5.12 -5.15 -1.80
N ALA A 38 6.17 -5.89 -2.18
CA ALA A 38 7.39 -5.29 -2.72
C ALA A 38 7.09 -4.57 -4.05
N GLN A 39 6.30 -5.19 -4.92
CA GLN A 39 5.86 -4.55 -6.17
C GLN A 39 5.00 -3.31 -5.90
N ARG A 40 4.11 -3.36 -4.90
CA ARG A 40 3.25 -2.23 -4.50
C ARG A 40 4.08 -1.05 -4.00
N ILE A 41 5.04 -1.28 -3.10
CA ILE A 41 5.92 -0.25 -2.55
C ILE A 41 6.72 0.41 -3.68
N ARG A 42 7.33 -0.37 -4.59
CA ARG A 42 8.05 0.16 -5.76
C ARG A 42 7.17 1.02 -6.68
N LYS A 43 5.90 0.64 -6.87
CA LYS A 43 4.94 1.45 -7.66
C LYS A 43 4.60 2.76 -6.94
N ILE A 44 4.43 2.71 -5.62
CA ILE A 44 4.17 3.90 -4.80
C ILE A 44 5.37 4.86 -4.85
N GLN A 45 6.60 4.36 -4.65
CA GLN A 45 7.81 5.18 -4.74
C GLN A 45 7.90 5.94 -6.07
N ARG A 46 7.63 5.25 -7.19
CA ARG A 46 7.60 5.89 -8.52
C ARG A 46 6.54 6.98 -8.64
N ARG A 47 5.33 6.75 -8.11
CA ARG A 47 4.28 7.78 -8.09
C ARG A 47 4.67 8.98 -7.23
N LEU A 48 5.30 8.73 -6.08
CA LEU A 48 5.76 9.78 -5.19
C LEU A 48 6.89 10.61 -5.80
N LEU A 49 7.77 10.02 -6.62
CA LEU A 49 8.85 10.76 -7.30
C LEU A 49 8.30 11.86 -8.21
N THR A 50 7.21 11.60 -8.92
CA THR A 50 6.53 12.63 -9.72
C THR A 50 5.81 13.63 -8.82
N ALA A 51 5.11 13.14 -7.80
CA ALA A 51 4.32 13.97 -6.90
C ALA A 51 5.18 14.93 -6.05
N ILE A 52 6.43 14.57 -5.77
CA ILE A 52 7.33 15.39 -4.96
C ILE A 52 7.60 16.75 -5.62
N LYS A 53 7.71 16.78 -6.94
CA LYS A 53 7.98 18.01 -7.72
C LYS A 53 6.92 19.10 -7.53
N VAL A 54 5.70 18.72 -7.16
CA VAL A 54 4.57 19.65 -6.93
C VAL A 54 4.22 19.82 -5.44
N ALA A 55 4.80 18.98 -4.57
CA ALA A 55 4.43 18.91 -3.15
C ALA A 55 5.32 19.81 -2.28
N THR A 56 5.08 21.12 -2.35
CA THR A 56 5.89 22.15 -1.67
C THR A 56 5.64 22.27 -0.17
N SER A 57 4.43 21.91 0.31
CA SER A 57 4.06 22.00 1.73
C SER A 57 3.83 20.64 2.37
N VAL A 58 3.92 20.55 3.70
CA VAL A 58 3.54 19.34 4.46
C VAL A 58 2.06 19.00 4.23
N LYS A 59 1.20 20.02 4.15
CA LYS A 59 -0.24 19.85 3.87
C LYS A 59 -0.47 19.19 2.50
N ASN A 60 0.24 19.62 1.47
CA ASN A 60 0.15 19.03 0.12
C ASN A 60 0.64 17.59 0.11
N ARG A 61 1.74 17.32 0.82
CA ARG A 61 2.28 15.96 0.94
C ARG A 61 1.33 15.01 1.67
N VAL A 62 0.71 15.45 2.77
CA VAL A 62 -0.32 14.67 3.47
C VAL A 62 -1.53 14.41 2.56
N LEU A 63 -1.97 15.43 1.80
CA LEU A 63 -3.06 15.24 0.83
C LEU A 63 -2.69 14.19 -0.22
N ILE A 64 -1.47 14.22 -0.76
CA ILE A 64 -0.97 13.22 -1.72
C ILE A 64 -0.94 11.82 -1.12
N LEU A 65 -0.45 11.67 0.11
CA LEU A 65 -0.43 10.37 0.78
C LEU A 65 -1.84 9.81 0.98
N ASN A 66 -2.78 10.65 1.41
CA ASN A 66 -4.17 10.23 1.63
C ASN A 66 -4.92 9.93 0.32
N SER A 67 -4.67 10.69 -0.75
CA SER A 67 -5.46 10.59 -1.98
C SER A 67 -4.86 9.66 -3.04
N ILE A 68 -3.53 9.45 -3.03
CA ILE A 68 -2.83 8.64 -4.05
C ILE A 68 -2.33 7.33 -3.46
N VAL A 69 -1.66 7.41 -2.31
CA VAL A 69 -0.98 6.25 -1.73
C VAL A 69 -1.95 5.36 -0.98
N LEU A 70 -2.76 5.92 -0.10
CA LEU A 70 -3.68 5.17 0.74
C LEU A 70 -4.64 4.27 -0.07
N PRO A 71 -5.34 4.71 -1.13
CA PRO A 71 -6.20 3.83 -1.90
C PRO A 71 -5.44 2.64 -2.52
N SER A 72 -4.20 2.88 -2.95
CA SER A 72 -3.34 1.83 -3.52
C SER A 72 -2.95 0.77 -2.47
N LEU A 73 -2.74 1.20 -1.22
CA LEU A 73 -2.44 0.30 -0.10
C LEU A 73 -3.68 -0.50 0.31
N LEU A 74 -4.83 0.19 0.47
CA LEU A 74 -6.08 -0.46 0.84
C LEU A 74 -6.47 -1.54 -0.19
N PHE A 75 -6.33 -1.26 -1.48
CA PHE A 75 -6.60 -2.25 -2.52
C PHE A 75 -5.70 -3.50 -2.43
N THR A 76 -4.44 -3.32 -2.03
CA THR A 76 -3.52 -4.47 -1.80
C THR A 76 -3.92 -5.25 -0.55
N ALA A 77 -4.30 -4.53 0.51
CA ALA A 77 -4.63 -5.09 1.80
C ALA A 77 -5.95 -5.89 1.83
N ILE A 78 -6.80 -5.74 0.80
CA ILE A 78 -7.98 -6.60 0.61
C ILE A 78 -7.55 -8.03 0.25
N ALA A 79 -6.50 -8.16 -0.56
CA ALA A 79 -6.06 -9.46 -1.10
C ALA A 79 -4.90 -10.09 -0.30
N PHE A 80 -4.04 -9.29 0.32
CA PHE A 80 -2.84 -9.76 1.00
C PHE A 80 -2.66 -9.12 2.37
N ASP A 81 -2.32 -9.94 3.36
CA ASP A 81 -1.95 -9.46 4.69
C ASP A 81 -0.73 -8.55 4.62
N LEU A 82 -0.71 -7.47 5.40
CA LEU A 82 0.44 -6.58 5.49
C LEU A 82 1.54 -7.24 6.34
N PRO A 83 2.67 -7.66 5.74
CA PRO A 83 3.77 -8.20 6.52
C PRO A 83 4.51 -7.08 7.25
N ARG A 84 5.15 -7.44 8.37
CA ARG A 84 5.83 -6.47 9.25
C ARG A 84 6.88 -5.64 8.53
N TRP A 85 7.67 -6.24 7.64
CA TRP A 85 8.71 -5.53 6.89
C TRP A 85 8.09 -4.45 5.98
N ALA A 86 6.96 -4.73 5.33
CA ALA A 86 6.29 -3.79 4.43
C ALA A 86 5.70 -2.62 5.22
N GLU A 87 5.15 -2.88 6.41
CA GLU A 87 4.68 -1.83 7.31
C GLU A 87 5.82 -0.85 7.68
N VAL A 88 7.00 -1.40 8.01
CA VAL A 88 8.19 -0.60 8.35
C VAL A 88 8.66 0.22 7.15
N GLU A 89 8.75 -0.39 5.96
CA GLU A 89 9.14 0.32 4.74
C GLU A 89 8.16 1.44 4.37
N LEU A 90 6.85 1.18 4.45
CA LEU A 90 5.83 2.18 4.18
C LEU A 90 5.88 3.32 5.21
N SER A 91 6.10 3.01 6.48
CA SER A 91 6.27 4.01 7.54
C SER A 91 7.47 4.92 7.25
N ASN A 92 8.61 4.34 6.84
CA ASN A 92 9.80 5.09 6.48
C ASN A 92 9.56 5.95 5.23
N LEU A 93 8.95 5.38 4.18
CA LEU A 93 8.62 6.09 2.96
C LEU A 93 7.71 7.29 3.23
N TYR A 94 6.70 7.15 4.09
CA TYR A 94 5.83 8.26 4.49
C TYR A 94 6.62 9.36 5.18
N LYS A 95 7.53 9.01 6.10
CA LYS A 95 8.38 9.99 6.80
C LYS A 95 9.36 10.69 5.84
N GLN A 96 9.99 9.94 4.95
CA GLN A 96 10.90 10.48 3.93
C GLN A 96 10.17 11.48 3.03
N PHE A 97 8.99 11.11 2.54
CA PHE A 97 8.18 11.99 1.72
C PHE A 97 7.79 13.26 2.49
N LEU A 98 7.28 13.10 3.71
CA LEU A 98 6.80 14.20 4.55
C LEU A 98 7.89 15.16 5.03
N TRP A 99 9.12 14.70 5.26
CA TRP A 99 10.13 15.50 5.99
C TRP A 99 11.42 15.75 5.23
N ALA A 100 11.83 14.81 4.39
CA ALA A 100 13.07 14.88 3.63
C ALA A 100 12.83 15.27 2.17
N HIS A 101 11.56 15.35 1.73
CA HIS A 101 11.24 15.56 0.32
C HIS A 101 11.96 14.52 -0.56
N ALA A 102 11.98 13.28 -0.07
CA ALA A 102 12.60 12.12 -0.72
C ALA A 102 11.60 10.95 -0.80
N THR A 103 11.92 9.96 -1.63
CA THR A 103 11.10 8.74 -1.81
C THR A 103 11.86 7.46 -1.48
N SER A 104 12.94 7.57 -0.70
CA SER A 104 13.66 6.41 -0.19
C SER A 104 12.85 5.73 0.91
N ASN A 105 13.21 4.49 1.25
CA ASN A 105 12.69 3.73 2.39
C ASN A 105 13.66 3.77 3.59
N GLU A 106 14.69 4.63 3.53
CA GLU A 106 15.65 4.82 4.61
C GLU A 106 14.98 5.32 5.88
N ARG A 107 15.52 4.94 7.03
CA ARG A 107 14.97 5.32 8.33
C ARG A 107 14.96 6.85 8.46
N CYS A 108 13.79 7.38 8.78
CA CYS A 108 13.58 8.80 9.05
C CYS A 108 12.78 8.95 10.35
N ARG A 109 13.03 10.03 11.10
CA ARG A 109 12.25 10.37 12.30
C ARG A 109 11.15 11.38 11.94
N HIS A 110 10.05 11.36 12.68
CA HIS A 110 9.07 12.44 12.56
C HIS A 110 9.68 13.76 13.06
N LYS A 111 9.48 14.85 12.31
CA LYS A 111 9.87 16.20 12.75
C LYS A 111 8.86 16.86 13.68
N VAL A 112 7.66 16.27 13.80
CA VAL A 112 6.57 16.74 14.66
C VAL A 112 6.00 15.56 15.45
N ASN A 113 5.26 15.84 16.52
CA ASN A 113 4.54 14.81 17.26
C ASN A 113 3.60 14.02 16.31
N PRO A 114 3.74 12.68 16.22
CA PRO A 114 2.88 11.84 15.38
C PRO A 114 1.39 11.96 15.68
N GLY A 115 1.02 12.26 16.94
CA GLY A 115 -0.37 12.47 17.34
C GLY A 115 -1.03 13.64 16.60
N ILE A 116 -0.32 14.77 16.48
CA ILE A 116 -0.81 15.95 15.74
C ILE A 116 -0.96 15.63 14.24
N LEU A 117 -0.06 14.82 13.70
CA LEU A 117 -0.06 14.44 12.29
C LEU A 117 -1.33 13.66 11.92
N VAL A 118 -1.78 12.76 12.79
CA VAL A 118 -2.97 11.91 12.56
C VAL A 118 -4.28 12.54 13.02
N THR A 119 -4.21 13.57 13.86
CA THR A 119 -5.38 14.31 14.33
C THR A 119 -6.09 14.98 13.14
N PRO A 120 -7.43 14.93 13.05
CA PRO A 120 -8.18 15.56 11.96
C PRO A 120 -7.93 17.08 11.87
N LYS A 121 -7.99 17.63 10.64
CA LYS A 121 -7.83 19.07 10.39
C LYS A 121 -8.82 19.94 11.18
N LYS A 122 -10.05 19.46 11.34
CA LYS A 122 -11.10 20.15 12.12
C LYS A 122 -10.76 20.25 13.62
N ALA A 123 -9.90 19.38 14.12
CA ALA A 123 -9.43 19.36 15.50
C ALA A 123 -8.02 19.96 15.65
N GLY A 124 -7.57 20.77 14.69
CA GLY A 124 -6.25 21.42 14.73
C GLY A 124 -5.07 20.55 14.31
N GLY A 125 -5.30 19.32 13.84
CA GLY A 125 -4.26 18.42 13.34
C GLY A 125 -3.99 18.55 11.83
N VAL A 126 -3.12 17.68 11.31
CA VAL A 126 -2.75 17.67 9.89
C VAL A 126 -3.66 16.76 9.05
N GLY A 127 -4.26 15.73 9.68
CA GLY A 127 -5.20 14.81 9.07
C GLY A 127 -4.56 13.73 8.19
N LEU A 128 -3.35 13.28 8.50
CA LEU A 128 -2.77 12.09 7.86
C LEU A 128 -3.50 10.84 8.33
N VAL A 129 -3.93 9.99 7.40
CA VAL A 129 -4.55 8.72 7.78
C VAL A 129 -3.47 7.71 8.17
N PRO A 130 -3.51 7.11 9.38
CA PRO A 130 -2.57 6.08 9.77
C PRO A 130 -2.77 4.81 8.92
N ILE A 131 -1.69 4.34 8.27
CA ILE A 131 -1.74 3.18 7.35
C ILE A 131 -2.29 1.94 8.03
N THR A 132 -1.77 1.61 9.22
CA THR A 132 -2.13 0.40 9.96
C THR A 132 -3.58 0.40 10.38
N VAL A 133 -4.08 1.53 10.87
CA VAL A 133 -5.49 1.71 11.25
C VAL A 133 -6.38 1.58 10.03
N ALA A 134 -6.02 2.21 8.92
CA ALA A 134 -6.82 2.15 7.69
C ALA A 134 -6.87 0.73 7.09
N ILE A 135 -5.75 0.01 7.07
CA ILE A 135 -5.70 -1.37 6.59
C ILE A 135 -6.55 -2.30 7.48
N LYS A 136 -6.41 -2.20 8.81
CA LYS A 136 -7.24 -2.99 9.75
C LYS A 136 -8.72 -2.69 9.57
N THR A 137 -9.07 -1.41 9.42
CA THR A 137 -10.46 -0.97 9.20
C THR A 137 -11.01 -1.54 7.89
N GLN A 138 -10.24 -1.49 6.81
CA GLN A 138 -10.66 -2.04 5.53
C GLN A 138 -10.93 -3.54 5.61
N ARG A 139 -10.05 -4.28 6.27
CA ARG A 139 -10.23 -5.73 6.46
C ARG A 139 -11.45 -6.06 7.30
N LEU A 140 -11.66 -5.33 8.40
CA LEU A 140 -12.84 -5.49 9.23
C LEU A 140 -14.12 -5.21 8.44
N LYS A 141 -14.13 -4.15 7.63
CA LYS A 141 -15.26 -3.84 6.74
C LYS A 141 -15.57 -5.00 5.79
N HIS A 142 -14.56 -5.59 5.16
CA HIS A 142 -14.76 -6.75 4.28
C HIS A 142 -15.28 -7.98 5.03
N ALA A 143 -14.75 -8.26 6.22
CA ALA A 143 -15.21 -9.37 7.04
C ALA A 143 -16.67 -9.20 7.47
N VAL A 144 -17.06 -7.99 7.89
CA VAL A 144 -18.46 -7.68 8.25
C VAL A 144 -19.40 -7.87 7.07
N VAL A 145 -19.01 -7.39 5.88
CA VAL A 145 -19.81 -7.58 4.64
C VAL A 145 -19.99 -9.07 4.35
N TRP A 146 -18.94 -9.89 4.49
CA TRP A 146 -19.02 -11.33 4.26
C TRP A 146 -19.89 -12.06 5.30
N LEU A 147 -19.92 -11.59 6.56
CA LEU A 147 -20.72 -12.20 7.62
C LEU A 147 -22.20 -11.80 7.60
N THR A 148 -22.55 -10.73 6.88
CA THR A 148 -23.92 -10.15 6.89
C THR A 148 -24.65 -10.30 5.56
N GLN A 149 -24.00 -10.89 4.55
CA GLN A 149 -24.56 -11.22 3.24
C GLN A 149 -24.66 -12.74 3.10
#